data_AF-A0A951CTG6-F1
#
_entry.id   AF-A0A951CTG6-F1
#
_cell.length_a   1.000
_cell.length_b   1.000
_cell.length_c   1.000
_cell.angle_alpha   90.00
_cell.angle_beta   90.00
_cell.angle_gamma   90.00
#
_symmetry.space_group_name_H-M   'P 1'
#
loop_
_entity.id
_entity.type
_entity.pdbx_description
1 polymer ?
#
loop_
_entity_poly.entity_id
_entity_poly.type
_entity_poly.pdbx_seq_one_letter_code
_entity_poly.pdbx_strand_id
1 'polypeptide(L)'
;MIKSRPLAPGATATAALWLLSIPFAHGQATQLTSEQAFKNVTVLKGIPVDEFMDTMGFISASTNYNCADCHIEPKEEGDWSTYAQETPRKATARRMILMVQEINKNNFAGARVVTCYTCHRNVQGAPKITPSLAEQYGEPPTPDPNEVEIRRQRPDAPSADQVFDKYLQAVGGAQKAAAIASIVFKGAYTGYAEPQSPVDIYVKAPNQRTMIVHTDSGDRTTTCDGANGWMAAPATDKPFPVIRYTGGDLDGVRLDAVLSLPAGIKQAITRPVVGLSMIDDKDVVVVQGTATGGRSPVKLYFDKASGLLVRQVRYADTMIGRVPVQVDYSDYRDAAGAGVKLPFHVITTWTDGRSDVLLTSAETNVAIDAAKFNQPSPPAPRKK
;
A
#
# COMPACT_ATOMS: atom_id res chain seq x y z
N MET A 1 18.61 74.20 26.09
CA MET A 1 17.58 73.14 26.02
C MET A 1 17.01 73.09 24.61
N ILE A 2 17.05 71.92 23.99
CA ILE A 2 16.02 71.42 23.05
C ILE A 2 15.98 72.02 21.62
N LYS A 3 16.09 71.08 20.66
CA LYS A 3 15.59 71.02 19.27
C LYS A 3 16.38 71.74 18.17
N SER A 4 17.08 70.92 17.38
CA SER A 4 17.48 71.20 16.01
C SER A 4 16.76 70.28 15.03
N ARG A 5 16.30 70.86 13.91
CA ARG A 5 15.74 70.26 12.69
C ARG A 5 15.94 71.31 11.57
N PRO A 6 15.91 70.96 10.27
CA PRO A 6 16.90 70.16 9.55
C PRO A 6 17.47 70.91 8.31
N LEU A 7 18.55 70.38 7.71
CA LEU A 7 18.99 70.70 6.34
C LEU A 7 19.02 69.41 5.51
N ALA A 8 18.47 69.46 4.29
CA ALA A 8 18.75 68.53 3.19
C ALA A 8 20.13 68.87 2.56
N PRO A 9 20.67 68.17 1.52
CA PRO A 9 20.17 67.03 0.74
C PRO A 9 21.22 65.91 0.49
N GLY A 10 20.86 64.85 -0.24
CA GLY A 10 21.83 63.88 -0.78
C GLY A 10 21.17 62.58 -1.22
N ALA A 11 20.72 62.53 -2.46
CA ALA A 11 20.16 61.34 -3.08
C ALA A 11 21.29 60.38 -3.52
N THR A 12 21.31 59.18 -2.95
CA THR A 12 22.02 58.01 -3.50
C THR A 12 21.02 56.86 -3.60
N ALA A 13 20.88 56.33 -4.82
CA ALA A 13 19.96 55.26 -5.16
C ALA A 13 20.48 53.91 -4.66
N THR A 14 19.71 53.23 -3.82
CA THR A 14 19.86 51.81 -3.51
C THR A 14 18.70 51.04 -4.12
N ALA A 15 19.00 50.27 -5.17
CA ALA A 15 18.09 49.34 -5.78
C ALA A 15 17.81 48.18 -4.81
N ALA A 16 16.57 48.10 -4.31
CA ALA A 16 16.09 46.95 -3.55
C ALA A 16 15.71 45.83 -4.52
N LEU A 17 16.54 44.78 -4.60
CA LEU A 17 16.16 43.51 -5.22
C LEU A 17 15.08 42.85 -4.35
N TRP A 18 13.83 42.90 -4.82
CA TRP A 18 12.76 42.06 -4.31
C TRP A 18 12.93 40.65 -4.85
N LEU A 19 13.35 39.72 -3.99
CA LEU A 19 13.30 38.28 -4.26
C LEU A 19 11.83 37.86 -4.26
N LEU A 20 11.22 37.79 -5.44
CA LEU A 20 9.95 37.13 -5.67
C LEU A 20 10.10 35.63 -5.39
N SER A 21 9.64 35.21 -4.21
CA SER A 21 9.39 33.80 -3.93
C SER A 21 8.23 33.34 -4.81
N ILE A 22 8.53 32.60 -5.88
CA ILE A 22 7.52 31.93 -6.69
C ILE A 22 6.98 30.77 -5.84
N PRO A 23 5.69 30.74 -5.48
CA PRO A 23 5.12 29.56 -4.85
C PRO A 23 5.10 28.45 -5.90
N PHE A 24 5.78 27.33 -5.61
CA PHE A 24 5.58 26.10 -6.36
C PHE A 24 4.13 25.66 -6.15
N ALA A 25 3.27 25.98 -7.12
CA ALA A 25 1.93 25.42 -7.22
C ALA A 25 2.08 23.92 -7.45
N HIS A 26 1.97 23.14 -6.36
CA HIS A 26 1.78 21.71 -6.43
C HIS A 26 0.37 21.52 -7.00
N GLY A 27 0.28 21.19 -8.30
CA GLY A 27 -0.97 20.76 -8.90
C GLY A 27 -1.43 19.51 -8.18
N GLN A 28 -2.32 19.66 -7.20
CA GLN A 28 -3.00 18.52 -6.59
C GLN A 28 -3.82 17.85 -7.70
N ALA A 29 -3.48 16.62 -8.07
CA ALA A 29 -4.38 15.79 -8.83
C ALA A 29 -5.74 15.77 -8.13
N THR A 30 -6.76 16.30 -8.80
CA THR A 30 -8.13 16.29 -8.32
C THR A 30 -8.53 14.84 -8.10
N GLN A 31 -8.87 14.48 -6.85
CA GLN A 31 -9.27 13.13 -6.51
C GLN A 31 -10.64 12.87 -7.12
N LEU A 32 -10.68 12.12 -8.21
CA LEU A 32 -11.93 11.74 -8.87
C LEU A 32 -12.66 10.71 -8.04
N THR A 33 -13.98 10.86 -7.97
CA THR A 33 -14.88 9.83 -7.45
C THR A 33 -15.23 8.84 -8.55
N SER A 34 -15.71 7.66 -8.17
CA SER A 34 -16.02 6.55 -9.06
C SER A 34 -17.00 6.93 -10.18
N GLU A 35 -18.07 7.67 -9.91
CA GLU A 35 -19.04 8.10 -10.93
C GLU A 35 -18.55 9.24 -11.84
N GLN A 36 -17.54 9.98 -11.40
CA GLN A 36 -16.87 10.99 -12.23
C GLN A 36 -15.85 10.32 -13.16
N ALA A 37 -15.20 9.28 -12.67
CA ALA A 37 -14.16 8.54 -13.36
C ALA A 37 -14.72 7.49 -14.34
N PHE A 38 -15.72 6.71 -13.91
CA PHE A 38 -16.22 5.56 -14.64
C PHE A 38 -17.68 5.74 -15.10
N LYS A 39 -18.00 5.16 -16.25
CA LYS A 39 -19.38 5.13 -16.78
C LYS A 39 -20.19 4.01 -16.13
N ASN A 40 -21.51 4.21 -16.03
CA ASN A 40 -22.46 3.22 -15.51
C ASN A 40 -22.18 2.77 -14.05
N VAL A 41 -21.70 3.68 -13.21
CA VAL A 41 -21.61 3.48 -11.76
C VAL A 41 -22.96 3.80 -11.13
N THR A 42 -23.61 2.79 -10.54
CA THR A 42 -24.97 2.92 -9.98
C THR A 42 -25.00 2.79 -8.46
N VAL A 43 -24.37 1.75 -7.92
CA VAL A 43 -24.37 1.44 -6.47
C VAL A 43 -23.10 1.94 -5.76
N LEU A 44 -21.94 1.84 -6.42
CA LEU A 44 -20.64 2.17 -5.82
C LEU A 44 -20.24 3.63 -6.07
N LYS A 45 -21.11 4.59 -5.75
CA LYS A 45 -20.88 6.04 -5.97
C LYS A 45 -20.17 6.72 -4.80
N GLY A 46 -19.51 7.84 -5.07
CA GLY A 46 -18.89 8.73 -4.09
C GLY A 46 -17.58 8.23 -3.50
N ILE A 47 -17.09 7.07 -3.94
CA ILE A 47 -15.82 6.50 -3.47
C ILE A 47 -14.66 6.88 -4.39
N PRO A 48 -13.43 6.98 -3.88
CA PRO A 48 -12.24 7.22 -4.70
C PRO A 48 -12.00 6.13 -5.75
N VAL A 49 -11.25 6.46 -6.81
CA VAL A 49 -10.93 5.53 -7.91
C VAL A 49 -10.16 4.29 -7.42
N ASP A 50 -9.18 4.46 -6.54
CA ASP A 50 -8.43 3.37 -5.91
C ASP A 50 -9.35 2.45 -5.09
N GLU A 51 -10.19 3.02 -4.20
CA GLU A 51 -11.16 2.22 -3.43
C GLU A 51 -12.16 1.48 -4.33
N PHE A 52 -12.56 2.09 -5.46
CA PHE A 52 -13.42 1.42 -6.45
C PHE A 52 -12.71 0.21 -7.09
N MET A 53 -11.44 0.33 -7.44
CA MET A 53 -10.66 -0.78 -8.00
C MET A 53 -10.44 -1.88 -6.96
N ASP A 54 -10.13 -1.52 -5.72
CA ASP A 54 -10.05 -2.45 -4.58
C ASP A 54 -11.37 -3.18 -4.33
N THR A 55 -12.49 -2.49 -4.52
CA THR A 55 -13.82 -3.10 -4.41
C THR A 55 -14.00 -4.21 -5.46
N MET A 56 -13.50 -4.02 -6.68
CA MET A 56 -13.53 -5.07 -7.72
C MET A 56 -12.62 -6.24 -7.34
N GLY A 57 -11.40 -5.97 -6.86
CA GLY A 57 -10.50 -7.01 -6.35
C GLY A 57 -11.12 -7.82 -5.21
N PHE A 58 -11.80 -7.15 -4.27
CA PHE A 58 -12.51 -7.80 -3.18
C PHE A 58 -13.66 -8.70 -3.66
N ILE A 59 -14.42 -8.27 -4.67
CA ILE A 59 -15.48 -9.10 -5.28
C ILE A 59 -14.84 -10.34 -5.91
N SER A 60 -13.81 -10.18 -6.73
CA SER A 60 -13.10 -11.28 -7.38
C SER A 60 -12.58 -12.31 -6.37
N ALA A 61 -11.88 -11.86 -5.33
CA ALA A 61 -11.38 -12.71 -4.26
C ALA A 61 -12.50 -13.37 -3.43
N SER A 62 -13.68 -12.74 -3.35
CA SER A 62 -14.84 -13.32 -2.67
C SER A 62 -15.51 -14.41 -3.50
N THR A 63 -15.67 -14.19 -4.81
CA THR A 63 -16.53 -15.01 -5.68
C THR A 63 -15.77 -15.94 -6.61
N ASN A 64 -14.43 -15.97 -6.57
CA ASN A 64 -13.59 -16.70 -7.53
C ASN A 64 -13.92 -16.38 -9.00
N TYR A 65 -14.31 -15.13 -9.27
CA TYR A 65 -14.49 -14.61 -10.63
C TYR A 65 -13.32 -13.68 -10.94
N ASN A 66 -13.00 -13.51 -12.22
CA ASN A 66 -12.04 -12.53 -12.69
C ASN A 66 -12.73 -11.34 -13.40
N CYS A 67 -11.93 -10.42 -13.93
CA CYS A 67 -12.43 -9.24 -14.65
C CYS A 67 -13.32 -9.62 -15.84
N ALA A 68 -12.88 -10.56 -16.67
CA ALA A 68 -13.55 -10.99 -17.90
C ALA A 68 -14.83 -11.81 -17.63
N ASP A 69 -14.95 -12.42 -16.46
CA ASP A 69 -16.20 -13.05 -16.04
C ASP A 69 -17.32 -12.02 -15.85
N CYS A 70 -17.01 -10.81 -15.38
CA CYS A 70 -18.01 -9.80 -15.06
C CYS A 70 -18.13 -8.71 -16.13
N HIS A 71 -17.01 -8.31 -16.73
CA HIS A 71 -16.88 -7.22 -17.69
C HIS A 71 -16.64 -7.74 -19.11
N ILE A 72 -17.02 -6.93 -20.09
CA ILE A 72 -16.80 -7.26 -21.50
C ILE A 72 -15.36 -6.87 -21.85
N GLU A 73 -14.57 -7.87 -22.26
CA GLU A 73 -13.20 -7.65 -22.71
C GLU A 73 -13.17 -6.66 -23.88
N PRO A 74 -12.23 -5.70 -23.85
CA PRO A 74 -12.13 -4.71 -24.90
C PRO A 74 -11.48 -5.31 -26.13
N LYS A 75 -11.89 -4.81 -27.30
CA LYS A 75 -11.30 -5.22 -28.59
C LYS A 75 -9.93 -4.59 -28.82
N GLU A 76 -9.68 -3.46 -28.20
CA GLU A 76 -8.44 -2.69 -28.30
C GLU A 76 -7.81 -2.59 -26.91
N GLU A 77 -6.51 -2.86 -26.84
CA GLU A 77 -5.77 -2.83 -25.59
C GLU A 77 -5.78 -1.41 -24.99
N GLY A 78 -6.12 -1.29 -23.71
CA GLY A 78 -6.27 -0.01 -23.03
C GLY A 78 -7.58 0.74 -23.28
N ASP A 79 -8.52 0.20 -24.07
CA ASP A 79 -9.90 0.72 -24.10
C ASP A 79 -10.71 0.17 -22.92
N TRP A 80 -10.81 0.92 -21.83
CA TRP A 80 -11.60 0.51 -20.66
C TRP A 80 -13.08 0.85 -20.77
N SER A 81 -13.54 1.43 -21.90
CA SER A 81 -14.92 1.90 -22.02
C SER A 81 -15.94 0.76 -22.06
N THR A 82 -15.55 -0.41 -22.59
CA THR A 82 -16.41 -1.60 -22.66
C THR A 82 -16.73 -2.18 -21.29
N TYR A 83 -15.88 -1.96 -20.29
CA TYR A 83 -16.13 -2.40 -18.91
C TYR A 83 -17.40 -1.78 -18.31
N ALA A 84 -17.85 -0.64 -18.84
CA ALA A 84 -19.08 0.02 -18.40
C ALA A 84 -20.35 -0.69 -18.86
N GLN A 85 -20.27 -1.51 -19.93
CA GLN A 85 -21.44 -2.19 -20.49
C GLN A 85 -22.13 -3.10 -19.47
N GLU A 86 -23.44 -3.21 -19.56
CA GLU A 86 -24.24 -3.99 -18.62
C GLU A 86 -24.11 -5.48 -18.93
N THR A 87 -23.96 -6.31 -17.90
CA THR A 87 -23.99 -7.76 -18.00
C THR A 87 -24.95 -8.33 -16.95
N PRO A 88 -25.56 -9.51 -17.16
CA PRO A 88 -26.41 -10.14 -16.14
C PRO A 88 -25.70 -10.36 -14.80
N ARG A 89 -24.38 -10.64 -14.84
CA ARG A 89 -23.54 -10.79 -13.65
C ARG A 89 -23.34 -9.45 -12.93
N LYS A 90 -23.05 -8.35 -13.64
CA LYS A 90 -22.96 -7.00 -13.02
C LYS A 90 -24.27 -6.56 -12.39
N ALA A 91 -25.41 -6.78 -13.07
CA ALA A 91 -26.72 -6.48 -12.52
C ALA A 91 -27.00 -7.27 -11.22
N THR A 92 -26.53 -8.51 -11.15
CA THR A 92 -26.64 -9.35 -9.95
C THR A 92 -25.70 -8.89 -8.85
N ALA A 93 -24.44 -8.59 -9.16
CA ALA A 93 -23.46 -8.08 -8.19
C ALA A 93 -23.96 -6.80 -7.50
N ARG A 94 -24.58 -5.87 -8.25
CA ARG A 94 -25.21 -4.65 -7.69
C ARG A 94 -26.30 -4.97 -6.67
N ARG A 95 -27.16 -5.95 -6.94
CA ARG A 95 -28.17 -6.41 -5.98
C ARG A 95 -27.53 -7.02 -4.73
N MET A 96 -26.45 -7.78 -4.88
CA MET A 96 -25.72 -8.37 -3.76
C MET A 96 -25.03 -7.30 -2.90
N ILE A 97 -24.47 -6.26 -3.51
CA ILE A 97 -23.89 -5.11 -2.78
C ILE A 97 -24.95 -4.46 -1.88
N LEU A 98 -26.12 -4.14 -2.45
CA LEU A 98 -27.23 -3.55 -1.69
C LEU A 98 -27.70 -4.49 -0.56
N MET A 99 -27.74 -5.80 -0.83
CA MET A 99 -28.13 -6.80 0.17
C MET A 99 -27.18 -6.82 1.36
N VAL A 100 -25.86 -6.90 1.15
CA VAL A 100 -24.90 -6.94 2.27
C VAL A 100 -24.87 -5.62 3.05
N GLN A 101 -25.04 -4.49 2.36
CA GLN A 101 -25.16 -3.18 2.99
C GLN A 101 -26.40 -3.11 3.90
N GLU A 102 -27.55 -3.57 3.40
CA GLU A 102 -28.80 -3.58 4.16
C GLU A 102 -28.74 -4.53 5.37
N ILE A 103 -28.14 -5.72 5.20
CA ILE A 103 -27.93 -6.66 6.31
C ILE A 103 -27.08 -6.01 7.41
N ASN A 104 -25.96 -5.38 7.05
CA ASN A 104 -25.08 -4.72 8.02
C ASN A 104 -25.75 -3.54 8.71
N LYS A 105 -26.47 -2.71 7.96
CA LYS A 105 -27.22 -1.58 8.50
C LYS A 105 -28.27 -2.02 9.53
N ASN A 106 -29.09 -3.00 9.17
CA ASN A 106 -30.26 -3.36 9.97
C ASN A 106 -29.94 -4.30 11.14
N ASN A 107 -28.90 -5.12 11.04
CA ASN A 107 -28.62 -6.17 12.03
C ASN A 107 -27.34 -5.92 12.83
N PHE A 108 -26.44 -5.07 12.33
CA PHE A 108 -25.13 -4.85 12.92
C PHE A 108 -24.82 -3.36 13.15
N ALA A 109 -25.85 -2.51 13.21
CA ALA A 109 -25.72 -1.06 13.40
C ALA A 109 -24.77 -0.40 12.37
N GLY A 110 -24.73 -0.94 11.16
CA GLY A 110 -23.83 -0.50 10.09
C GLY A 110 -22.41 -1.05 10.17
N ALA A 111 -22.07 -1.84 11.20
CA ALA A 111 -20.79 -2.52 11.26
C ALA A 111 -20.67 -3.55 10.13
N ARG A 112 -19.51 -3.59 9.48
CA ARG A 112 -19.22 -4.51 8.37
C ARG A 112 -18.95 -5.92 8.89
N VAL A 113 -20.01 -6.68 9.15
CA VAL A 113 -19.95 -8.06 9.63
C VAL A 113 -20.21 -9.05 8.51
N VAL A 114 -21.21 -8.79 7.67
CA VAL A 114 -21.56 -9.61 6.50
C VAL A 114 -20.94 -8.99 5.25
N THR A 115 -20.18 -9.79 4.51
CA THR A 115 -19.50 -9.36 3.27
C THR A 115 -19.70 -10.41 2.18
N CYS A 116 -19.31 -10.10 0.94
CA CYS A 116 -19.30 -11.10 -0.14
C CYS A 116 -18.51 -12.35 0.28
N TYR A 117 -17.36 -12.19 0.95
CA TYR A 117 -16.53 -13.29 1.42
C TYR A 117 -17.24 -14.17 2.46
N THR A 118 -18.06 -13.61 3.35
CA THR A 118 -18.80 -14.41 4.36
C THR A 118 -19.74 -15.43 3.74
N CYS A 119 -20.28 -15.14 2.55
CA CYS A 119 -21.19 -16.05 1.84
C CYS A 119 -20.46 -16.90 0.79
N HIS A 120 -19.59 -16.28 -0.02
CA HIS A 120 -19.00 -16.97 -1.17
C HIS A 120 -17.71 -17.73 -0.83
N ARG A 121 -16.89 -17.24 0.10
CA ARG A 121 -15.64 -17.90 0.55
C ARG A 121 -14.72 -18.38 -0.59
N ASN A 122 -14.53 -17.53 -1.61
CA ASN A 122 -13.75 -17.85 -2.81
C ASN A 122 -14.29 -19.07 -3.59
N VAL A 123 -15.62 -19.24 -3.61
CA VAL A 123 -16.29 -20.26 -4.44
C VAL A 123 -17.04 -19.56 -5.57
N GLN A 124 -16.85 -20.10 -6.77
CA GLN A 124 -17.50 -19.61 -7.99
C GLN A 124 -19.00 -19.92 -8.00
N GLY A 125 -19.81 -18.95 -8.39
CA GLY A 125 -21.27 -19.09 -8.47
C GLY A 125 -21.99 -18.75 -7.17
N ALA A 126 -23.12 -19.40 -6.93
CA ALA A 126 -23.95 -19.15 -5.75
C ALA A 126 -23.28 -19.69 -4.45
N PRO A 127 -23.43 -19.02 -3.31
CA PRO A 127 -23.00 -19.54 -2.02
C PRO A 127 -23.51 -20.97 -1.76
N LYS A 128 -22.67 -21.81 -1.18
CA LYS A 128 -23.07 -23.17 -0.78
C LYS A 128 -24.11 -23.08 0.35
N ILE A 129 -25.30 -23.62 0.13
CA ILE A 129 -26.39 -23.67 1.14
C ILE A 129 -26.49 -25.01 1.86
N THR A 130 -25.79 -26.03 1.36
CA THR A 130 -25.75 -27.37 1.94
C THR A 130 -24.36 -27.60 2.54
N PRO A 131 -24.24 -27.96 3.83
CA PRO A 131 -22.96 -28.31 4.43
C PRO A 131 -22.27 -29.47 3.69
N SER A 132 -20.95 -29.39 3.53
CA SER A 132 -20.16 -30.46 2.94
C SER A 132 -19.74 -31.45 4.03
N LEU A 133 -20.19 -32.72 3.92
CA LEU A 133 -19.74 -33.78 4.84
C LEU A 133 -18.23 -34.05 4.71
N ALA A 134 -17.64 -33.79 3.54
CA ALA A 134 -16.20 -33.89 3.35
C ALA A 134 -15.44 -32.78 4.10
N GLU A 135 -15.99 -31.56 4.18
CA GLU A 135 -15.41 -30.49 5.01
C GLU A 135 -15.64 -30.77 6.51
N GLN A 136 -16.77 -31.38 6.87
CA GLN A 136 -17.12 -31.69 8.26
C GLN A 136 -16.26 -32.80 8.88
N TYR A 137 -15.93 -33.84 8.10
CA TYR A 137 -15.15 -34.99 8.57
C TYR A 137 -13.72 -35.03 8.01
N GLY A 138 -13.33 -34.03 7.23
CA GLY A 138 -11.98 -33.88 6.68
C GLY A 138 -11.02 -33.22 7.66
N GLU A 139 -9.74 -33.16 7.26
CA GLU A 139 -8.76 -32.35 7.96
C GLU A 139 -9.12 -30.86 7.81
N PRO A 140 -9.22 -30.09 8.91
CA PRO A 140 -9.50 -28.67 8.81
C PRO A 140 -8.36 -27.98 8.05
N PRO A 141 -8.66 -26.95 7.24
CA PRO A 141 -7.61 -26.20 6.57
C PRO A 141 -6.66 -25.58 7.61
N THR A 142 -5.37 -25.53 7.28
CA THR A 142 -4.38 -24.84 8.11
C THR A 142 -4.85 -23.42 8.38
N PRO A 143 -4.91 -22.98 9.66
CA PRO A 143 -5.31 -21.62 10.00
C PRO A 143 -4.39 -20.60 9.32
N ASP A 144 -4.97 -19.55 8.73
CA ASP A 144 -4.18 -18.44 8.20
C ASP A 144 -3.54 -17.65 9.37
N PRO A 145 -2.20 -17.54 9.42
CA PRO A 145 -1.51 -16.74 10.44
C PRO A 145 -1.95 -15.26 10.48
N ASN A 146 -2.53 -14.77 9.39
CA ASN A 146 -3.04 -13.42 9.24
C ASN A 146 -4.47 -13.24 9.76
N GLU A 147 -5.19 -14.31 10.11
CA GLU A 147 -6.52 -14.22 10.74
C GLU A 147 -6.43 -14.05 12.27
N VAL A 148 -5.23 -14.21 12.85
CA VAL A 148 -5.00 -14.01 14.28
C VAL A 148 -5.19 -12.53 14.64
N GLU A 149 -6.11 -12.26 15.59
CA GLU A 149 -6.39 -10.93 16.13
C GLU A 149 -6.01 -10.83 17.61
N ILE A 150 -5.09 -9.92 17.93
CA ILE A 150 -4.60 -9.72 19.29
C ILE A 150 -5.58 -8.82 20.06
N ARG A 151 -6.55 -9.44 20.74
CA ARG A 151 -7.58 -8.72 21.52
C ARG A 151 -7.09 -8.28 22.91
N ARG A 152 -6.17 -9.03 23.50
CA ARG A 152 -5.56 -8.73 24.81
C ARG A 152 -4.12 -9.20 24.81
N GLN A 153 -3.20 -8.29 25.15
CA GLN A 153 -1.80 -8.64 25.38
C GLN A 153 -1.69 -9.46 26.68
N ARG A 154 -0.93 -10.55 26.65
CA ARG A 154 -0.67 -11.35 27.84
C ARG A 154 0.24 -10.58 28.81
N PRO A 155 0.07 -10.69 30.14
CA PRO A 155 0.89 -9.97 31.11
C PRO A 155 2.39 -10.25 31.01
N ASP A 156 2.76 -11.43 30.52
CA ASP A 156 4.14 -11.90 30.31
C ASP A 156 4.70 -11.58 28.90
N ALA A 157 3.88 -11.03 28.00
CA ALA A 157 4.33 -10.71 26.65
C ALA A 157 5.29 -9.50 26.67
N PRO A 158 6.35 -9.50 25.82
CA PRO A 158 7.22 -8.35 25.70
C PRO A 158 6.44 -7.11 25.26
N SER A 159 6.88 -5.93 25.71
CA SER A 159 6.40 -4.66 25.18
C SER A 159 6.75 -4.52 23.70
N ALA A 160 5.98 -3.72 22.96
CA ALA A 160 6.28 -3.44 21.56
C ALA A 160 7.68 -2.81 21.38
N ASP A 161 8.08 -1.94 22.30
CA ASP A 161 9.43 -1.35 22.31
C ASP A 161 10.53 -2.42 22.41
N GLN A 162 10.36 -3.42 23.28
CA GLN A 162 11.32 -4.54 23.36
C GLN A 162 11.39 -5.33 22.06
N VAL A 163 10.26 -5.54 21.36
CA VAL A 163 10.24 -6.22 20.06
C VAL A 163 10.99 -5.38 19.01
N PHE A 164 10.72 -4.07 18.96
CA PHE A 164 11.37 -3.16 18.02
C PHE A 164 12.87 -2.98 18.31
N ASP A 165 13.27 -2.93 19.58
CA ASP A 165 14.69 -2.86 19.96
C ASP A 165 15.42 -4.14 19.56
N LYS A 166 14.79 -5.31 19.72
CA LYS A 166 15.34 -6.58 19.23
C LYS A 166 15.50 -6.57 17.71
N TYR A 167 14.52 -6.05 16.98
CA TYR A 167 14.63 -5.88 15.53
C TYR A 167 15.79 -4.94 15.15
N LEU A 168 15.87 -3.77 15.77
CA LEU A 168 16.95 -2.80 15.53
C LEU A 168 18.32 -3.41 15.82
N GLN A 169 18.45 -4.22 16.87
CA GLN A 169 19.67 -4.96 17.15
C GLN A 169 19.98 -5.99 16.05
N ALA A 170 18.98 -6.76 15.59
CA ALA A 170 19.14 -7.79 14.57
C ALA A 170 19.59 -7.24 13.21
N VAL A 171 19.12 -6.03 12.86
CA VAL A 171 19.51 -5.35 11.63
C VAL A 171 20.83 -4.58 11.74
N GLY A 172 21.53 -4.56 12.88
CA GLY A 172 22.86 -3.93 12.99
C GLY A 172 22.99 -2.79 13.99
N GLY A 173 21.92 -2.49 14.75
CA GLY A 173 21.89 -1.52 15.85
C GLY A 173 21.18 -0.22 15.49
N ALA A 174 20.50 0.37 16.48
CA ALA A 174 19.68 1.57 16.31
C ALA A 174 20.47 2.78 15.78
N GLN A 175 21.72 2.99 16.24
CA GLN A 175 22.54 4.12 15.80
C GLN A 175 22.90 4.03 14.32
N LYS A 176 23.30 2.84 13.85
CA LYS A 176 23.64 2.63 12.43
C LYS A 176 22.40 2.71 11.54
N ALA A 177 21.30 2.11 11.98
CA ALA A 177 20.02 2.21 11.28
C ALA A 177 19.58 3.67 11.12
N ALA A 178 19.73 4.50 12.16
CA ALA A 178 19.39 5.92 12.13
C ALA A 178 20.34 6.77 11.27
N ALA A 179 21.54 6.27 10.96
CA ALA A 179 22.50 6.95 10.09
C ALA A 179 22.21 6.75 8.59
N ILE A 180 21.25 5.89 8.23
CA ILE A 180 20.79 5.73 6.84
C ILE A 180 19.71 6.77 6.57
N ALA A 181 20.07 7.77 5.76
CA ALA A 181 19.17 8.86 5.35
C ALA A 181 18.53 8.62 3.98
N SER A 182 19.13 7.78 3.13
CA SER A 182 18.61 7.42 1.82
C SER A 182 19.09 6.04 1.40
N ILE A 183 18.31 5.39 0.53
CA ILE A 183 18.66 4.10 -0.08
C ILE A 183 18.26 4.12 -1.55
N VAL A 184 19.14 3.62 -2.42
CA VAL A 184 18.81 3.29 -3.81
C VAL A 184 18.97 1.78 -3.98
N PHE A 185 17.87 1.09 -4.22
CA PHE A 185 17.88 -0.32 -4.58
C PHE A 185 17.76 -0.50 -6.08
N LYS A 186 18.42 -1.53 -6.59
CA LYS A 186 18.21 -2.08 -7.94
C LYS A 186 17.89 -3.55 -7.84
N GLY A 187 17.14 -4.06 -8.80
CA GLY A 187 16.80 -5.46 -8.82
C GLY A 187 15.92 -5.86 -9.99
N ALA A 188 15.21 -6.96 -9.77
CA ALA A 188 14.18 -7.50 -10.65
C ALA A 188 12.83 -7.50 -9.94
N TYR A 189 11.78 -7.30 -10.73
CA TYR A 189 10.38 -7.38 -10.35
C TYR A 189 9.70 -8.42 -11.24
N THR A 190 8.92 -9.30 -10.65
CA THR A 190 8.08 -10.27 -11.37
C THR A 190 6.65 -10.15 -10.86
N GLY A 191 5.73 -9.71 -11.71
CA GLY A 191 4.31 -9.73 -11.42
C GLY A 191 3.72 -11.13 -11.60
N TYR A 192 2.53 -11.36 -11.04
CA TYR A 192 1.81 -12.62 -11.25
C TYR A 192 1.51 -12.83 -12.74
N ALA A 193 2.03 -13.93 -13.31
CA ALA A 193 1.92 -14.24 -14.74
C ALA A 193 2.47 -13.16 -15.69
N GLU A 194 3.36 -12.29 -15.20
CA GLU A 194 4.06 -11.28 -15.99
C GLU A 194 5.54 -11.69 -16.20
N PRO A 195 6.18 -11.25 -17.30
CA PRO A 195 7.63 -11.42 -17.45
C PRO A 195 8.39 -10.58 -16.41
N GLN A 196 9.60 -11.03 -16.09
CA GLN A 196 10.49 -10.31 -15.19
C GLN A 196 10.93 -8.98 -15.81
N SER A 197 10.86 -7.89 -15.04
CA SER A 197 11.23 -6.53 -15.42
C SER A 197 12.27 -5.95 -14.46
N PRO A 198 13.20 -5.08 -14.90
CA PRO A 198 14.07 -4.34 -13.99
C PRO A 198 13.27 -3.42 -13.05
N VAL A 199 13.76 -3.23 -11.82
CA VAL A 199 13.17 -2.30 -10.86
C VAL A 199 14.23 -1.44 -10.18
N ASP A 200 13.91 -0.14 -10.06
CA ASP A 200 14.62 0.81 -9.21
C ASP A 200 13.73 1.21 -8.04
N ILE A 201 14.29 1.27 -6.82
CA ILE A 201 13.59 1.77 -5.64
C ILE A 201 14.42 2.85 -4.96
N TYR A 202 13.83 4.03 -4.81
CA TYR A 202 14.42 5.20 -4.17
C TYR A 202 13.73 5.39 -2.82
N VAL A 203 14.51 5.56 -1.76
CA VAL A 203 14.00 5.78 -0.39
C VAL A 203 14.75 6.95 0.21
N LYS A 204 14.01 7.85 0.87
CA LYS A 204 14.60 8.97 1.60
C LYS A 204 13.88 9.20 2.92
N ALA A 205 14.66 9.34 3.98
CA ALA A 205 14.16 9.60 5.31
C ALA A 205 13.38 10.93 5.38
N PRO A 206 12.33 11.01 6.20
CA PRO A 206 11.85 9.95 7.10
C PRO A 206 10.86 8.96 6.45
N ASN A 207 10.26 9.29 5.31
CA ASN A 207 9.07 8.56 4.82
C ASN A 207 8.78 8.75 3.31
N GLN A 208 9.80 9.03 2.49
CA GLN A 208 9.62 9.14 1.04
C GLN A 208 10.10 7.86 0.34
N ARG A 209 9.34 7.39 -0.64
CA ARG A 209 9.66 6.18 -1.40
C ARG A 209 9.12 6.26 -2.82
N THR A 210 9.92 5.85 -3.80
CA THR A 210 9.48 5.65 -5.18
C THR A 210 9.98 4.32 -5.69
N MET A 211 9.11 3.52 -6.27
CA MET A 211 9.42 2.26 -6.95
C MET A 211 9.05 2.40 -8.42
N ILE A 212 9.99 2.12 -9.32
CA ILE A 212 9.80 2.20 -10.77
C ILE A 212 10.11 0.82 -11.35
N VAL A 213 9.10 0.17 -11.91
CA VAL A 213 9.23 -1.09 -12.65
C VAL A 213 9.26 -0.77 -14.14
N HIS A 214 10.33 -1.18 -14.81
CA HIS A 214 10.57 -0.89 -16.22
C HIS A 214 10.02 -2.01 -17.12
N THR A 215 8.73 -1.95 -17.43
CA THR A 215 8.10 -2.94 -18.32
C THR A 215 8.25 -2.56 -19.79
N ASP A 216 7.93 -3.50 -20.69
CA ASP A 216 7.93 -3.27 -22.13
C ASP A 216 6.86 -2.24 -22.57
N SER A 217 5.72 -2.21 -21.89
CA SER A 217 4.60 -1.29 -22.16
C SER A 217 4.83 0.12 -21.60
N GLY A 218 5.83 0.30 -20.73
CA GLY A 218 6.17 1.57 -20.10
C GLY A 218 6.31 1.45 -18.58
N ASP A 219 6.90 2.45 -17.95
CA ASP A 219 7.19 2.38 -16.52
C ASP A 219 5.91 2.31 -15.67
N ARG A 220 5.87 1.36 -14.72
CA ARG A 220 4.90 1.35 -13.62
C ARG A 220 5.56 1.96 -12.40
N THR A 221 5.02 3.06 -11.91
CA THR A 221 5.59 3.83 -10.81
C THR A 221 4.64 3.85 -9.62
N THR A 222 5.16 3.56 -8.43
CA THR A 222 4.49 3.83 -7.16
C THR A 222 5.33 4.82 -6.36
N THR A 223 4.74 5.95 -5.97
CA THR A 223 5.43 7.03 -5.26
C THR A 223 4.70 7.39 -3.97
N CYS A 224 5.47 7.69 -2.92
CA CYS A 224 5.05 8.31 -1.67
C CYS A 224 5.97 9.51 -1.40
N ASP A 225 5.40 10.71 -1.31
CA ASP A 225 6.16 11.95 -1.02
C ASP A 225 6.37 12.19 0.49
N GLY A 226 5.86 11.27 1.33
CA GLY A 226 5.82 11.38 2.80
C GLY A 226 4.44 11.74 3.35
N ALA A 227 3.58 12.37 2.55
CA ALA A 227 2.22 12.73 2.91
C ALA A 227 1.19 12.15 1.92
N ASN A 228 1.49 12.06 0.65
CA ASN A 228 0.63 11.57 -0.40
C ASN A 228 1.28 10.38 -1.09
N GLY A 229 0.48 9.62 -1.82
CA GLY A 229 0.98 8.56 -2.65
C GLY A 229 0.20 8.44 -3.95
N TRP A 230 0.86 7.91 -4.97
CA TRP A 230 0.30 7.72 -6.30
C TRP A 230 0.82 6.45 -6.95
N MET A 231 0.01 5.90 -7.84
CA MET A 231 0.40 4.93 -8.86
C MET A 231 0.35 5.62 -10.23
N ALA A 232 1.31 5.33 -11.09
CA ALA A 232 1.23 5.60 -12.52
C ALA A 232 1.55 4.33 -13.29
N ALA A 233 0.78 4.03 -14.33
CA ALA A 233 0.94 2.82 -15.13
C ALA A 233 0.44 3.06 -16.57
N PRO A 234 0.95 2.29 -17.55
CA PRO A 234 0.46 2.35 -18.92
C PRO A 234 -1.06 2.10 -19.00
N ALA A 235 -1.70 2.64 -20.05
CA ALA A 235 -3.14 2.46 -20.26
C ALA A 235 -3.53 0.99 -20.49
N THR A 236 -2.59 0.15 -20.90
CA THR A 236 -2.76 -1.31 -21.01
C THR A 236 -2.99 -1.97 -19.65
N ASP A 237 -2.46 -1.38 -18.59
CA ASP A 237 -2.46 -1.98 -17.24
C ASP A 237 -3.56 -1.40 -16.37
N LYS A 238 -3.84 -0.09 -16.51
CA LYS A 238 -4.82 0.63 -15.67
C LYS A 238 -5.66 1.63 -16.49
N PRO A 239 -6.93 1.83 -16.09
CA PRO A 239 -7.83 2.76 -16.78
C PRO A 239 -7.44 4.23 -16.66
N PHE A 240 -6.63 4.57 -15.66
CA PHE A 240 -6.13 5.93 -15.47
C PHE A 240 -4.61 5.90 -15.44
N PRO A 241 -3.95 6.85 -16.14
CA PRO A 241 -2.50 6.88 -16.22
C PRO A 241 -1.84 7.24 -14.88
N VAL A 242 -2.55 7.97 -14.01
CA VAL A 242 -2.12 8.32 -12.65
C VAL A 242 -3.32 8.21 -11.72
N ILE A 243 -3.17 7.45 -10.64
CA ILE A 243 -4.16 7.27 -9.57
C ILE A 243 -3.52 7.73 -8.27
N ARG A 244 -4.19 8.62 -7.53
CA ARG A 244 -3.78 9.00 -6.17
C ARG A 244 -4.32 7.97 -5.19
N TYR A 245 -3.46 7.47 -4.31
CA TYR A 245 -3.87 6.58 -3.22
C TYR A 245 -4.57 7.35 -2.10
N THR A 246 -5.50 6.67 -1.45
CA THR A 246 -6.38 7.18 -0.42
C THR A 246 -6.58 6.09 0.64
N GLY A 247 -7.19 6.46 1.77
CA GLY A 247 -7.55 5.49 2.81
C GLY A 247 -6.41 4.53 3.19
N GLY A 248 -6.71 3.24 3.19
CA GLY A 248 -5.75 2.21 3.60
C GLY A 248 -4.61 1.96 2.61
N ASP A 249 -4.79 2.26 1.32
CA ASP A 249 -3.71 2.18 0.34
C ASP A 249 -2.68 3.27 0.56
N LEU A 250 -3.14 4.49 0.86
CA LEU A 250 -2.27 5.60 1.24
C LEU A 250 -1.51 5.28 2.53
N ASP A 251 -2.20 4.73 3.53
CA ASP A 251 -1.58 4.27 4.77
C ASP A 251 -0.53 3.19 4.47
N GLY A 252 -0.81 2.29 3.53
CA GLY A 252 0.09 1.22 3.09
C GLY A 252 1.37 1.72 2.45
N VAL A 253 1.28 2.61 1.46
CA VAL A 253 2.49 3.12 0.77
C VAL A 253 3.34 4.02 1.68
N ARG A 254 2.71 4.76 2.61
CA ARG A 254 3.43 5.51 3.65
C ARG A 254 4.14 4.57 4.60
N LEU A 255 3.49 3.48 5.01
CA LEU A 255 4.08 2.47 5.88
C LEU A 255 5.26 1.77 5.19
N ASP A 256 5.13 1.39 3.91
CA ASP A 256 6.23 0.81 3.13
C ASP A 256 7.43 1.78 3.03
N ALA A 257 7.17 3.08 2.90
CA ALA A 257 8.21 4.11 2.89
C ALA A 257 8.94 4.22 4.23
N VAL A 258 8.22 4.19 5.35
CA VAL A 258 8.79 4.20 6.71
C VAL A 258 9.58 2.93 6.99
N LEU A 259 9.03 1.75 6.67
CA LEU A 259 9.66 0.46 6.97
C LEU A 259 10.84 0.10 6.06
N SER A 260 10.99 0.80 4.93
CA SER A 260 12.20 0.70 4.11
C SER A 260 13.45 1.23 4.85
N LEU A 261 13.26 2.03 5.91
CA LEU A 261 14.32 2.52 6.79
C LEU A 261 14.15 1.86 8.18
N PRO A 262 15.06 0.98 8.61
CA PRO A 262 14.83 0.20 9.84
C PRO A 262 14.61 1.05 11.09
N ALA A 263 15.23 2.24 11.16
CA ALA A 263 15.04 3.19 12.27
C ALA A 263 13.60 3.71 12.40
N GLY A 264 12.81 3.66 11.33
CA GLY A 264 11.41 4.11 11.28
C GLY A 264 10.41 3.17 11.97
N ILE A 265 10.83 1.96 12.36
CA ILE A 265 9.93 0.90 12.88
C ILE A 265 9.10 1.36 14.09
N LYS A 266 9.69 2.17 14.98
CA LYS A 266 9.02 2.64 16.20
C LYS A 266 7.94 3.69 15.90
N GLN A 267 8.07 4.40 14.78
CA GLN A 267 7.11 5.39 14.32
C GLN A 267 6.08 4.79 13.36
N ALA A 268 6.24 3.54 12.94
CA ALA A 268 5.40 2.91 11.93
C ALA A 268 3.95 2.66 12.40
N ILE A 269 3.78 2.36 13.70
CA ILE A 269 2.49 1.98 14.26
C ILE A 269 2.16 2.73 15.56
N THR A 270 0.87 2.93 15.79
CA THR A 270 0.31 3.51 17.02
C THR A 270 -0.53 2.48 17.78
N ARG A 271 -0.62 2.65 19.11
CA ARG A 271 -1.35 1.77 20.04
C ARG A 271 -0.99 0.28 19.88
N PRO A 272 0.31 -0.06 19.93
CA PRO A 272 0.73 -1.42 19.64
C PRO A 272 0.29 -2.38 20.76
N VAL A 273 -0.15 -3.56 20.36
CA VAL A 273 -0.38 -4.72 21.23
C VAL A 273 0.43 -5.90 20.70
N VAL A 274 0.99 -6.69 21.62
CA VAL A 274 1.89 -7.80 21.26
C VAL A 274 1.22 -9.14 21.52
N GLY A 275 1.38 -10.05 20.55
CA GLY A 275 0.92 -11.43 20.60
C GLY A 275 1.91 -12.38 19.94
N LEU A 276 1.49 -13.63 19.77
CA LEU A 276 2.28 -14.69 19.14
C LEU A 276 1.46 -15.34 18.03
N SER A 277 2.15 -15.82 17.01
CA SER A 277 1.60 -16.67 15.95
C SER A 277 2.70 -17.61 15.43
N MET A 278 2.40 -18.38 14.39
CA MET A 278 3.38 -19.19 13.66
C MET A 278 3.23 -18.93 12.16
N ILE A 279 4.35 -18.92 11.43
CA ILE A 279 4.39 -18.89 9.96
C ILE A 279 5.32 -20.02 9.53
N ASP A 280 4.83 -20.95 8.71
CA ASP A 280 5.60 -22.12 8.22
C ASP A 280 6.35 -22.85 9.37
N ASP A 281 5.60 -23.16 10.43
CA ASP A 281 6.09 -23.80 11.69
C ASP A 281 7.17 -23.02 12.45
N LYS A 282 7.38 -21.73 12.13
CA LYS A 282 8.28 -20.85 12.87
C LYS A 282 7.51 -19.91 13.77
N ASP A 283 7.90 -19.88 15.04
CA ASP A 283 7.39 -18.92 16.02
C ASP A 283 7.65 -17.48 15.57
N VAL A 284 6.59 -16.67 15.56
CA VAL A 284 6.68 -15.23 15.29
C VAL A 284 6.03 -14.44 16.42
N VAL A 285 6.65 -13.32 16.76
CA VAL A 285 6.08 -12.29 17.63
C VAL A 285 5.32 -11.32 16.74
N VAL A 286 4.04 -11.11 17.03
CA VAL A 286 3.18 -10.24 16.24
C VAL A 286 2.94 -8.95 17.01
N VAL A 287 3.24 -7.82 16.37
CA VAL A 287 2.88 -6.50 16.88
C VAL A 287 1.74 -5.97 16.02
N GLN A 288 0.56 -5.86 16.63
CA GLN A 288 -0.66 -5.34 16.00
C GLN A 288 -0.91 -3.91 16.46
N GLY A 289 -1.35 -3.04 15.54
CA GLY A 289 -1.66 -1.65 15.85
C GLY A 289 -2.37 -0.95 14.70
N THR A 290 -2.27 0.38 14.66
CA THR A 290 -2.79 1.21 13.56
C THR A 290 -1.64 1.94 12.89
N ALA A 291 -1.63 1.98 11.55
CA ALA A 291 -0.63 2.74 10.78
C ALA A 291 -0.57 4.19 11.25
N THR A 292 0.63 4.71 11.52
CA THR A 292 0.80 6.10 11.97
C THR A 292 0.37 7.09 10.90
N GLY A 293 -0.39 8.12 11.28
CA GLY A 293 -0.96 9.10 10.34
C GLY A 293 -2.13 8.56 9.52
N GLY A 294 -2.58 7.34 9.83
CA GLY A 294 -3.63 6.61 9.15
C GLY A 294 -4.70 6.05 10.08
N ARG A 295 -5.55 5.18 9.53
CA ARG A 295 -6.60 4.46 10.27
C ARG A 295 -6.56 2.95 10.02
N SER A 296 -5.74 2.48 9.08
CA SER A 296 -5.67 1.06 8.76
C SER A 296 -5.05 0.23 9.89
N PRO A 297 -5.67 -0.90 10.26
CA PRO A 297 -5.02 -1.87 11.12
C PRO A 297 -3.81 -2.48 10.41
N VAL A 298 -2.77 -2.75 11.19
CA VAL A 298 -1.50 -3.31 10.70
C VAL A 298 -1.04 -4.38 11.68
N LYS A 299 -0.45 -5.45 11.13
CA LYS A 299 0.26 -6.49 11.89
C LYS A 299 1.67 -6.62 11.35
N LEU A 300 2.65 -6.53 12.23
CA LEU A 300 4.07 -6.74 11.93
C LEU A 300 4.52 -8.02 12.62
N TYR A 301 5.07 -8.95 11.86
CA TYR A 301 5.46 -10.29 12.30
C TYR A 301 6.98 -10.36 12.34
N PHE A 302 7.53 -10.59 13.53
CA PHE A 302 8.96 -10.69 13.77
C PHE A 302 9.32 -12.14 14.06
N ASP A 303 10.31 -12.68 13.35
CA ASP A 303 10.86 -14.00 13.65
C ASP A 303 11.41 -14.02 15.08
N LYS A 304 10.91 -14.94 15.90
CA LYS A 304 11.21 -14.94 17.34
C LYS A 304 12.68 -15.23 17.62
N ALA A 305 13.36 -16.01 16.78
CA ALA A 305 14.77 -16.36 16.96
C ALA A 305 15.69 -15.18 16.60
N SER A 306 15.63 -14.72 15.35
CA SER A 306 16.50 -13.67 14.80
C SER A 306 16.09 -12.26 15.19
N GLY A 307 14.80 -12.02 15.45
CA GLY A 307 14.24 -10.67 15.66
C GLY A 307 13.95 -9.90 14.37
N LEU A 308 14.18 -10.48 13.19
CA LEU A 308 13.93 -9.81 11.91
C LEU A 308 12.43 -9.71 11.61
N LEU A 309 12.01 -8.60 11.00
CA LEU A 309 10.67 -8.45 10.45
C LEU A 309 10.53 -9.37 9.24
N VAL A 310 9.61 -10.33 9.28
CA VAL A 310 9.43 -11.32 8.21
C VAL A 310 8.13 -11.13 7.44
N ARG A 311 7.13 -10.49 8.06
CA ARG A 311 5.86 -10.19 7.38
C ARG A 311 5.23 -8.92 7.92
N GLN A 312 4.59 -8.19 7.02
CA GLN A 312 3.62 -7.15 7.33
C GLN A 312 2.27 -7.58 6.73
N VAL A 313 1.19 -7.34 7.47
CA VAL A 313 -0.17 -7.38 6.94
C VAL A 313 -0.82 -6.05 7.20
N ARG A 314 -1.41 -5.47 6.17
CA ARG A 314 -2.18 -4.22 6.24
C ARG A 314 -3.50 -4.41 5.50
N TYR A 315 -4.40 -3.45 5.68
CA TYR A 315 -5.73 -3.56 5.12
C TYR A 315 -6.21 -2.23 4.52
N ALA A 316 -6.90 -2.32 3.39
CA ALA A 316 -7.69 -1.24 2.82
C ALA A 316 -9.19 -1.53 3.04
N ASP A 317 -9.92 -0.52 3.52
CA ASP A 317 -11.35 -0.63 3.70
C ASP A 317 -12.05 -0.25 2.40
N THR A 318 -13.00 -1.09 1.96
CA THR A 318 -13.96 -0.76 0.91
C THR A 318 -15.37 -0.73 1.49
N MET A 319 -16.33 -0.18 0.74
CA MET A 319 -17.74 -0.16 1.14
C MET A 319 -18.36 -1.52 1.44
N ILE A 320 -17.80 -2.62 0.90
CA ILE A 320 -18.39 -3.97 1.00
C ILE A 320 -17.46 -5.00 1.64
N GLY A 321 -16.22 -4.62 1.93
CA GLY A 321 -15.20 -5.55 2.33
C GLY A 321 -13.94 -4.89 2.86
N ARG A 322 -13.03 -5.71 3.35
CA ARG A 322 -11.68 -5.29 3.69
C ARG A 322 -10.72 -6.07 2.80
N VAL A 323 -9.85 -5.36 2.10
CA VAL A 323 -8.82 -5.92 1.22
C VAL A 323 -7.55 -6.12 2.05
N PRO A 324 -7.08 -7.36 2.26
CA PRO A 324 -5.78 -7.60 2.86
C PRO A 324 -4.65 -7.40 1.85
N VAL A 325 -3.53 -6.84 2.32
CA VAL A 325 -2.26 -6.84 1.62
C VAL A 325 -1.20 -7.42 2.55
N GLN A 326 -0.51 -8.44 2.08
CA GLN A 326 0.60 -9.09 2.77
C GLN A 326 1.91 -8.70 2.10
N VAL A 327 2.92 -8.33 2.89
CA VAL A 327 4.30 -8.14 2.43
C VAL A 327 5.20 -9.07 3.22
N ASP A 328 5.86 -10.00 2.54
CA ASP A 328 6.86 -10.88 3.12
C ASP A 328 8.27 -10.36 2.84
N TYR A 329 9.12 -10.42 3.86
CA TYR A 329 10.51 -9.98 3.80
C TYR A 329 11.42 -11.17 4.06
N SER A 330 12.41 -11.36 3.20
CA SER A 330 13.42 -12.39 3.38
C SER A 330 14.77 -11.93 2.82
N ASP A 331 15.77 -12.81 2.96
CA ASP A 331 17.12 -12.58 2.43
C ASP A 331 17.73 -11.27 2.93
N TYR A 332 17.83 -11.16 4.26
CA TYR A 332 18.42 -9.98 4.91
C TYR A 332 19.93 -9.94 4.69
N ARG A 333 20.42 -8.92 3.98
CA ARG A 333 21.85 -8.74 3.66
C ARG A 333 22.33 -7.36 4.10
N ASP A 334 23.64 -7.24 4.30
CA ASP A 334 24.26 -5.97 4.63
C ASP A 334 24.15 -4.96 3.47
N ALA A 335 23.69 -3.75 3.79
CA ALA A 335 23.47 -2.68 2.82
C ALA A 335 24.78 -1.99 2.44
N ALA A 336 25.44 -2.51 1.40
CA ALA A 336 26.67 -1.93 0.83
C ALA A 336 27.79 -1.69 1.86
N GLY A 337 27.96 -2.57 2.85
CA GLY A 337 29.01 -2.45 3.87
C GLY A 337 28.66 -1.49 5.02
N ALA A 338 27.44 -0.94 5.07
CA ALA A 338 27.01 -0.01 6.12
C ALA A 338 26.90 -0.67 7.51
N GLY A 339 26.98 -2.00 7.60
CA GLY A 339 26.77 -2.72 8.85
C GLY A 339 25.30 -2.73 9.28
N VAL A 340 24.37 -2.52 8.33
CA VAL A 340 22.92 -2.55 8.52
C VAL A 340 22.31 -3.53 7.54
N LYS A 341 21.50 -4.48 8.03
CA LYS A 341 20.80 -5.45 7.20
C LYS A 341 19.47 -4.91 6.69
N LEU A 342 19.23 -5.10 5.39
CA LEU A 342 17.98 -4.79 4.71
C LEU A 342 17.45 -6.05 4.01
N PRO A 343 16.14 -6.21 3.80
CA PRO A 343 15.60 -7.34 3.04
C PRO A 343 15.92 -7.19 1.54
N PHE A 344 16.50 -8.21 0.93
CA PHE A 344 16.80 -8.25 -0.51
C PHE A 344 15.76 -9.04 -1.32
N HIS A 345 14.80 -9.68 -0.65
CA HIS A 345 13.68 -10.34 -1.31
C HIS A 345 12.37 -9.93 -0.64
N VAL A 346 11.48 -9.31 -1.41
CA VAL A 346 10.20 -8.78 -0.94
C VAL A 346 9.09 -9.31 -1.83
N ILE A 347 8.15 -10.04 -1.23
CA ILE A 347 6.95 -10.51 -1.92
C ILE A 347 5.77 -9.71 -1.40
N THR A 348 4.99 -9.09 -2.30
CA THR A 348 3.74 -8.43 -1.94
C THR A 348 2.58 -9.18 -2.57
N THR A 349 1.57 -9.56 -1.79
CA THR A 349 0.38 -10.29 -2.25
C THR A 349 -0.87 -9.53 -1.83
N TRP A 350 -1.81 -9.36 -2.75
CA TRP A 350 -3.09 -8.68 -2.55
C TRP A 350 -4.19 -9.38 -3.36
N THR A 351 -5.44 -8.90 -3.27
CA THR A 351 -6.62 -9.66 -3.74
C THR A 351 -6.67 -9.93 -5.24
N ASP A 352 -6.00 -9.12 -6.06
CA ASP A 352 -5.97 -9.25 -7.52
C ASP A 352 -4.55 -9.30 -8.09
N GLY A 353 -3.55 -9.67 -7.27
CA GLY A 353 -2.19 -9.83 -7.78
C GLY A 353 -1.15 -10.18 -6.73
N ARG A 354 0.07 -10.41 -7.24
CA ARG A 354 1.28 -10.62 -6.46
C ARG A 354 2.47 -10.04 -7.20
N SER A 355 3.44 -9.53 -6.45
CA SER A 355 4.77 -9.17 -6.96
C SER A 355 5.85 -9.91 -6.18
N ASP A 356 6.89 -10.29 -6.89
CA ASP A 356 8.14 -10.82 -6.35
C ASP A 356 9.28 -9.85 -6.73
N VAL A 357 9.93 -9.26 -5.74
CA VAL A 357 11.02 -8.30 -5.92
C VAL A 357 12.31 -8.88 -5.38
N LEU A 358 13.27 -9.10 -6.26
CA LEU A 358 14.62 -9.58 -5.96
C LEU A 358 15.62 -8.44 -6.16
N LEU A 359 16.14 -7.91 -5.06
CA LEU A 359 17.11 -6.82 -5.06
C LEU A 359 18.52 -7.38 -5.22
N THR A 360 19.33 -6.69 -6.01
CA THR A 360 20.73 -7.03 -6.27
C THR A 360 21.69 -6.04 -5.63
N SER A 361 21.25 -4.81 -5.38
CA SER A 361 22.02 -3.80 -4.66
C SER A 361 21.15 -2.93 -3.75
N ALA A 362 21.79 -2.36 -2.72
CA ALA A 362 21.21 -1.40 -1.79
C ALA A 362 22.28 -0.36 -1.44
N GLU A 363 22.39 0.71 -2.24
CA GLU A 363 23.34 1.80 -1.98
C GLU A 363 22.76 2.77 -0.94
N THR A 364 23.49 3.03 0.13
CA THR A 364 23.01 3.88 1.23
C THR A 364 23.61 5.28 1.17
N ASN A 365 22.87 6.27 1.69
CA ASN A 365 23.31 7.66 1.84
C ASN A 365 23.72 8.35 0.52
N VAL A 366 23.20 7.87 -0.61
CA VAL A 366 23.38 8.49 -1.93
C VAL A 366 22.46 9.70 -2.06
N ALA A 367 22.92 10.76 -2.72
CA ALA A 367 22.08 11.90 -3.06
C ALA A 367 21.01 11.48 -4.08
N ILE A 368 19.74 11.70 -3.73
CA ILE A 368 18.58 11.42 -4.60
C ILE A 368 17.93 12.75 -4.96
N ASP A 369 17.68 12.96 -6.25
CA ASP A 369 16.91 14.09 -6.74
C ASP A 369 15.51 14.09 -6.10
N ALA A 370 15.13 15.21 -5.48
CA ALA A 370 13.84 15.37 -4.83
C ALA A 370 12.67 15.15 -5.82
N ALA A 371 12.88 15.42 -7.11
CA ALA A 371 11.86 15.19 -8.14
C ALA A 371 11.44 13.72 -8.27
N LYS A 372 12.27 12.76 -7.82
CA LYS A 372 11.93 11.33 -7.81
C LYS A 372 10.74 11.01 -6.90
N PHE A 373 10.44 11.85 -5.92
CA PHE A 373 9.37 11.64 -4.95
C PHE A 373 8.11 12.47 -5.24
N ASN A 374 8.12 13.28 -6.29
CA ASN A 374 6.94 14.03 -6.72
C ASN A 374 5.88 13.08 -7.30
N GLN A 375 4.64 13.57 -7.43
CA GLN A 375 3.62 12.87 -8.21
C GLN A 375 4.20 12.44 -9.57
N PRO A 376 4.12 11.15 -9.94
CA PRO A 376 4.65 10.66 -11.19
C PRO A 376 3.87 11.24 -12.37
N SER A 377 4.59 11.51 -13.47
CA SER A 377 3.95 11.80 -14.75
C SER A 377 3.27 10.56 -15.31
N PRO A 378 2.20 10.71 -16.11
CA PRO A 378 1.69 9.65 -16.96
C PRO A 378 2.84 8.97 -17.73
N PRO A 379 2.95 7.63 -17.70
CA PRO A 379 4.00 6.96 -18.44
C PRO A 379 3.80 7.19 -19.93
N ALA A 380 4.88 7.55 -20.61
CA ALA A 380 4.85 7.68 -22.06
C ALA A 380 4.67 6.28 -22.67
N PRO A 381 3.76 6.09 -23.65
CA PRO A 381 3.75 4.85 -24.41
C PRO A 381 5.11 4.71 -25.09
N ARG A 382 5.82 3.59 -24.86
CA ARG A 382 7.09 3.35 -25.56
C ARG A 382 6.81 3.29 -27.05
N LYS A 383 7.59 4.04 -27.84
CA LYS A 383 7.57 3.95 -29.30
C LYS A 383 7.98 2.53 -29.68
N LYS A 384 7.13 1.85 -30.44
CA LYS A 384 7.41 0.54 -31.03
C LYS A 384 8.69 0.55 -31.84
#